data_AF-A0A561VGR0-F1
#
_entry.id   AF-A0A561VGR0-F1
#
_cell.length_a   1.000
_cell.length_b   1.000
_cell.length_c   1.000
_cell.angle_alpha   90.00
_cell.angle_beta   90.00
_cell.angle_gamma   90.00
#
_symmetry.space_group_name_H-M   'P 1'
#
loop_
_entity.id
_entity.type
_entity.pdbx_description
1 polymer ?
#
loop_
_entity_poly.entity_id
_entity_poly.type
_entity_poly.pdbx_seq_one_letter_code
_entity_poly.pdbx_strand_id
1 'polypeptide(L)'
;MQNVTARLAAKKNELRAKQADEGFTLIELLVVVVIIGVLVAIAVPVYLNYREGAADKSAQSDVRGAISAVEQFYTNNGNQYPASKDTAGGSSLTLPGIGANGSPATITLSDKTELGYVLVPAGATNTTPTYKICAKNAGGSGKWYRYDSSAGGSVQAVSGSLTRATC
;
A
#
# COMPACT_ATOMS: atom_id res chain seq x y z
N MET A 1 70.16 14.50 30.68
CA MET A 1 69.21 13.46 30.20
C MET A 1 67.97 14.01 29.46
N GLN A 2 67.62 15.31 29.56
CA GLN A 2 66.42 15.89 28.93
C GLN A 2 66.44 15.93 27.38
N ASN A 3 67.60 15.91 26.74
CA ASN A 3 67.71 15.95 25.26
C ASN A 3 67.32 14.64 24.57
N VAL A 4 67.33 13.52 25.29
CA VAL A 4 67.02 12.19 24.73
C VAL A 4 65.51 11.95 24.71
N THR A 5 64.81 12.30 25.79
CA THR A 5 63.35 12.20 25.89
C THR A 5 62.62 13.11 24.91
N ALA A 6 63.13 14.33 24.67
CA ALA A 6 62.58 15.24 23.67
C ALA A 6 62.70 14.69 22.24
N ARG A 7 63.83 14.06 21.91
CA ARG A 7 64.05 13.39 20.61
C ARG A 7 63.17 12.15 20.43
N LEU A 8 62.95 11.38 21.50
CA LEU A 8 62.05 10.23 21.49
C LEU A 8 60.59 10.64 21.31
N ALA A 9 60.14 11.72 21.95
CA ALA A 9 58.78 12.25 21.78
C ALA A 9 58.54 12.76 20.34
N ALA A 10 59.51 13.48 19.76
CA ALA A 10 59.44 13.92 18.36
C ALA A 10 59.41 12.73 17.39
N LYS A 11 60.27 11.72 17.60
CA LYS A 11 60.31 10.50 16.77
C LYS A 11 59.01 9.68 16.88
N LYS A 12 58.41 9.63 18.07
CA LYS A 12 57.13 8.95 18.31
C LYS A 12 55.97 9.62 17.58
N ASN A 13 55.96 10.95 17.49
CA ASN A 13 54.95 11.70 16.72
C ASN A 13 55.14 11.51 15.20
N GLU A 14 56.37 11.47 14.70
CA GLU A 14 56.68 11.19 13.29
C GLU A 14 56.21 9.78 12.86
N LEU A 15 56.41 8.78 13.72
CA LEU A 15 55.95 7.40 13.47
C LEU A 15 54.42 7.28 13.50
N ARG A 16 53.75 8.00 14.41
CA ARG A 16 52.28 8.04 14.45
C ARG A 16 51.67 8.73 13.24
N ALA A 17 52.30 9.79 12.72
CA ALA A 17 51.85 10.46 11.50
C ALA A 17 51.97 9.54 10.27
N LYS A 18 53.04 8.73 10.17
CA LYS A 18 53.19 7.73 9.08
C LYS A 18 52.19 6.58 9.14
N GLN A 19 51.71 6.21 10.32
CA GLN A 19 50.67 5.19 10.48
C GLN A 19 49.25 5.72 10.24
N ALA A 20 49.06 7.04 10.20
CA ALA A 20 47.74 7.68 10.03
C ALA A 20 47.33 7.87 8.56
N ASP A 21 48.18 7.48 7.60
CA ASP A 21 47.97 7.66 6.15
C ASP A 21 47.49 6.38 5.42
N GLU A 22 46.84 5.47 6.15
CA GLU A 22 46.10 4.35 5.55
C GLU A 22 44.74 4.83 5.03
N GLY A 23 44.77 5.59 3.93
CA GLY A 23 43.57 5.99 3.19
C GLY A 23 43.06 4.87 2.29
N PHE A 24 41.73 4.80 2.11
CA PHE A 24 41.12 3.92 1.10
C PHE A 24 41.70 4.22 -0.28
N THR A 25 42.07 3.17 -1.01
CA THR A 25 42.57 3.33 -2.37
C THR A 25 41.41 3.70 -3.31
N LEU A 26 41.70 4.50 -4.34
CA LEU A 26 40.69 4.83 -5.37
C LEU A 26 40.13 3.58 -6.06
N ILE A 27 40.94 2.52 -6.16
CA ILE A 27 40.53 1.25 -6.75
C ILE A 27 39.57 0.46 -5.85
N GLU A 28 39.73 0.51 -4.53
CA GLU A 28 38.78 -0.12 -3.59
C GLU A 28 37.40 0.52 -3.69
N LEU A 29 37.35 1.86 -3.70
CA LEU A 29 36.08 2.56 -3.87
C LEU A 29 35.48 2.30 -5.26
N LEU A 30 36.30 2.18 -6.32
CA LEU A 30 35.83 1.87 -7.66
C LEU A 30 35.17 0.49 -7.74
N VAL A 31 35.79 -0.54 -7.18
CA VAL A 31 35.23 -1.90 -7.21
C VAL A 31 33.92 -1.95 -6.41
N VAL A 32 33.85 -1.26 -5.27
CA VAL A 32 32.64 -1.21 -4.44
C VAL A 32 31.47 -0.58 -5.19
N VAL A 33 31.67 0.57 -5.87
CA VAL A 33 30.57 1.21 -6.62
C VAL A 33 30.14 0.38 -7.83
N VAL A 34 31.06 -0.38 -8.46
CA VAL A 34 30.72 -1.32 -9.53
C VAL A 34 29.83 -2.44 -9.00
N ILE A 35 30.18 -3.04 -7.87
CA ILE A 35 29.37 -4.10 -7.26
C ILE A 35 27.99 -3.56 -6.85
N ILE A 36 27.92 -2.41 -6.17
CA ILE A 36 26.64 -1.77 -5.81
C ILE A 36 25.82 -1.45 -7.07
N GLY A 37 26.45 -0.97 -8.14
CA GLY A 37 25.80 -0.68 -9.42
C GLY A 37 25.09 -1.91 -10.01
N VAL A 38 25.76 -3.06 -10.01
CA VAL A 38 25.18 -4.33 -10.47
C VAL A 38 24.00 -4.75 -9.60
N LEU A 39 24.12 -4.64 -8.27
CA LEU A 39 23.04 -4.99 -7.35
C LEU A 39 21.81 -4.09 -7.53
N VAL A 40 22.00 -2.78 -7.65
CA VAL A 40 20.92 -1.79 -7.82
C VAL A 40 20.19 -2.02 -9.14
N ALA A 41 20.90 -2.36 -10.23
CA ALA A 41 20.31 -2.62 -11.53
C ALA A 41 19.26 -3.75 -11.50
N ILE A 42 19.46 -4.78 -10.67
CA ILE A 42 18.51 -5.89 -10.50
C ILE A 42 17.48 -5.56 -9.40
N ALA A 43 17.91 -4.98 -8.29
CA ALA A 43 17.07 -4.77 -7.12
C ALA A 43 15.94 -3.76 -7.36
N VAL A 44 16.19 -2.67 -8.09
CA VAL A 44 15.20 -1.61 -8.32
C VAL A 44 13.96 -2.09 -9.08
N PRO A 45 14.06 -2.74 -10.26
CA PRO A 45 12.85 -3.20 -10.97
C PRO A 45 12.07 -4.25 -10.18
N VAL A 46 12.75 -5.15 -9.47
CA VAL A 46 12.10 -6.15 -8.61
C VAL A 46 11.35 -5.48 -7.46
N TYR A 47 11.97 -4.50 -6.80
CA TYR A 47 11.36 -3.75 -5.71
C TYR A 47 10.12 -2.98 -6.18
N LEU A 48 10.19 -2.34 -7.34
CA LEU A 48 9.05 -1.61 -7.91
C LEU A 48 7.86 -2.54 -8.19
N ASN A 49 8.10 -3.70 -8.83
CA ASN A 49 7.06 -4.71 -9.08
C ASN A 49 6.47 -5.27 -7.78
N TYR A 50 7.31 -5.51 -6.76
CA TYR A 50 6.84 -5.98 -5.46
C TYR A 50 5.94 -4.95 -4.77
N ARG A 51 6.35 -3.67 -4.78
CA ARG A 51 5.57 -2.58 -4.21
C ARG A 51 4.22 -2.42 -4.93
N GLU A 52 4.22 -2.52 -6.27
CA GLU A 52 3.01 -2.47 -7.09
C GLU A 52 2.05 -3.62 -6.73
N GLY A 53 2.56 -4.85 -6.65
CA GLY A 53 1.75 -6.01 -6.24
C GLY A 53 1.25 -5.94 -4.79
N ALA A 54 1.99 -5.30 -3.89
CA ALA A 54 1.53 -5.06 -2.52
C ALA A 54 0.37 -4.06 -2.47
N ALA A 55 0.43 -3.00 -3.28
CA ALA A 55 -0.64 -2.01 -3.42
C ALA A 55 -1.90 -2.60 -4.08
N ASP A 56 -1.74 -3.53 -5.03
CA ASP A 56 -2.87 -4.26 -5.61
C ASP A 56 -3.56 -5.17 -4.57
N LYS A 57 -2.77 -5.82 -3.71
CA LYS A 57 -3.29 -6.66 -2.62
C LYS A 57 -3.97 -5.83 -1.55
N SER A 58 -3.48 -4.63 -1.24
CA SER A 58 -4.13 -3.73 -0.28
C SER A 58 -5.50 -3.31 -0.79
N ALA A 59 -5.65 -2.93 -2.07
CA ALA A 59 -6.95 -2.64 -2.67
C ALA A 59 -7.91 -3.84 -2.57
N GLN A 60 -7.46 -5.06 -2.87
CA GLN A 60 -8.28 -6.26 -2.71
C GLN A 60 -8.70 -6.50 -1.25
N SER A 61 -7.80 -6.26 -0.31
CA SER A 61 -8.07 -6.38 1.13
C SER A 61 -9.10 -5.36 1.59
N ASP A 62 -8.98 -4.10 1.15
CA ASP A 62 -9.91 -3.02 1.46
C ASP A 62 -11.32 -3.35 0.93
N VAL A 63 -11.43 -3.92 -0.28
CA VAL A 63 -12.71 -4.45 -0.81
C VAL A 63 -13.29 -5.52 0.11
N ARG A 64 -12.49 -6.49 0.57
CA ARG A 64 -12.96 -7.55 1.49
C ARG A 64 -13.40 -7.01 2.83
N GLY A 65 -12.69 -6.03 3.37
CA GLY A 65 -13.08 -5.33 4.60
C GLY A 65 -14.43 -4.62 4.42
N ALA A 66 -14.62 -3.95 3.29
CA ALA A 66 -15.89 -3.29 2.96
C ALA A 66 -17.05 -4.28 2.75
N ILE A 67 -16.81 -5.44 2.13
CA ILE A 67 -17.81 -6.54 2.06
C ILE A 67 -18.25 -6.92 3.47
N SER A 68 -17.31 -7.19 4.37
CA SER A 68 -17.63 -7.59 5.75
C SER A 68 -18.47 -6.53 6.47
N ALA A 69 -18.15 -5.24 6.29
CA ALA A 69 -18.91 -4.16 6.90
C ALA A 69 -20.34 -4.04 6.33
N VAL A 70 -20.49 -4.18 5.01
CA VAL A 70 -21.80 -4.15 4.34
C VAL A 70 -22.67 -5.33 4.77
N GLU A 71 -22.10 -6.53 4.87
CA GLU A 71 -22.83 -7.72 5.34
C GLU A 71 -23.23 -7.61 6.82
N GLN A 72 -22.35 -7.04 7.67
CA GLN A 72 -22.69 -6.76 9.06
C GLN A 72 -23.84 -5.76 9.19
N PHE A 73 -23.87 -4.73 8.33
CA PHE A 73 -25.02 -3.82 8.26
C PHE A 73 -26.29 -4.58 7.88
N TYR A 74 -26.22 -5.40 6.84
CA TYR A 74 -27.36 -6.17 6.36
C TYR A 74 -28.01 -7.00 7.47
N THR A 75 -27.20 -7.66 8.30
CA THR A 75 -27.71 -8.45 9.44
C THR A 75 -28.30 -7.58 10.56
N ASN A 76 -27.76 -6.40 10.80
CA ASN A 76 -28.21 -5.51 11.89
C ASN A 76 -29.42 -4.64 11.52
N ASN A 77 -29.64 -4.43 10.22
CA ASN A 77 -30.65 -3.50 9.70
C ASN A 77 -31.81 -4.20 8.99
N GLY A 78 -32.17 -5.40 9.47
CA GLY A 78 -33.36 -6.11 9.01
C GLY A 78 -33.28 -6.54 7.55
N ASN A 79 -32.13 -7.08 7.12
CA ASN A 79 -31.91 -7.61 5.78
C ASN A 79 -31.98 -6.53 4.68
N GLN A 80 -31.46 -5.34 4.99
CA GLN A 80 -31.36 -4.23 4.05
C GLN A 80 -29.91 -3.80 3.89
N TYR A 81 -29.46 -3.61 2.65
CA TYR A 81 -28.13 -3.07 2.38
C TYR A 81 -28.10 -1.54 2.55
N PRO A 82 -26.93 -0.95 2.84
CA PRO A 82 -26.78 0.50 2.94
C PRO A 82 -27.28 1.23 1.70
N ALA A 83 -28.15 2.23 1.88
CA ALA A 83 -28.74 2.98 0.76
C ALA A 83 -27.78 4.02 0.14
N SER A 84 -26.76 4.45 0.87
CA SER A 84 -25.85 5.53 0.47
C SER A 84 -24.88 5.06 -0.61
N LYS A 85 -24.94 5.69 -1.77
CA LYS A 85 -23.86 5.63 -2.77
C LYS A 85 -22.70 6.49 -2.30
N ASP A 86 -21.48 6.04 -2.52
CA ASP A 86 -20.29 6.82 -2.20
C ASP A 86 -20.29 8.15 -2.96
N THR A 87 -20.20 9.28 -2.24
CA THR A 87 -20.36 10.63 -2.81
C THR A 87 -19.20 11.59 -2.56
N ALA A 88 -18.10 11.21 -1.88
CA ALA A 88 -16.89 12.04 -1.82
C ALA A 88 -15.62 11.30 -1.31
N GLY A 89 -14.43 11.65 -1.83
CA GLY A 89 -13.11 11.50 -1.16
C GLY A 89 -12.48 10.10 -0.97
N GLY A 90 -11.45 9.77 -1.74
CA GLY A 90 -10.78 8.44 -1.81
C GLY A 90 -9.72 8.18 -0.74
N SER A 91 -10.12 8.13 0.53
CA SER A 91 -9.28 7.57 1.62
C SER A 91 -10.10 6.90 2.73
N SER A 92 -11.42 6.96 2.63
CA SER A 92 -12.33 6.31 3.56
C SER A 92 -13.70 6.11 2.94
N LEU A 93 -14.37 5.01 3.28
CA LEU A 93 -15.79 4.83 2.96
C LEU A 93 -16.62 5.00 4.24
N THR A 94 -17.45 6.03 4.31
CA THR A 94 -18.42 6.19 5.40
C THR A 94 -19.75 5.63 4.98
N LEU A 95 -20.23 4.61 5.69
CA LEU A 95 -21.56 4.04 5.50
C LEU A 95 -22.43 4.40 6.72
N PRO A 96 -23.65 4.92 6.53
CA PRO A 96 -24.61 5.06 7.60
C PRO A 96 -24.91 3.69 8.22
N GLY A 97 -24.85 3.60 9.55
CA GLY A 97 -25.31 2.47 10.35
C GLY A 97 -24.45 1.22 10.44
N ILE A 98 -23.22 1.22 9.92
CA ILE A 98 -22.21 0.19 10.28
C ILE A 98 -21.63 0.41 11.69
N GLY A 99 -21.88 1.58 12.31
CA GLY A 99 -21.48 1.87 13.69
C GLY A 99 -22.51 1.41 14.72
N ALA A 100 -22.12 1.47 15.99
CA ALA A 100 -23.00 1.12 17.10
C ALA A 100 -24.35 1.86 17.02
N ASN A 101 -25.43 1.13 17.26
CA ASN A 101 -26.80 1.65 17.27
C ASN A 101 -27.25 2.30 15.95
N GLY A 102 -26.72 1.88 14.80
CA GLY A 102 -27.08 2.45 13.51
C GLY A 102 -26.43 3.82 13.23
N SER A 103 -25.36 4.17 13.96
CA SER A 103 -24.55 5.37 13.69
C SER A 103 -23.69 5.18 12.42
N PRO A 104 -23.39 6.25 11.66
CA PRO A 104 -22.40 6.16 10.59
C PRO A 104 -21.04 5.75 11.15
N ALA A 105 -20.36 4.81 10.50
CA ALA A 105 -18.96 4.53 10.77
C ALA A 105 -18.15 4.59 9.49
N THR A 106 -16.84 4.70 9.66
CA THR A 106 -15.90 4.94 8.58
C THR A 106 -14.98 3.75 8.45
N ILE A 107 -14.93 3.17 7.25
CA ILE A 107 -13.95 2.17 6.86
C ILE A 107 -12.70 2.94 6.45
N THR A 108 -11.65 2.82 7.26
CA THR A 108 -10.32 3.34 6.92
C THR A 108 -9.72 2.48 5.81
N LEU A 109 -9.31 3.13 4.72
CA LEU A 109 -8.70 2.44 3.59
C LEU A 109 -7.17 2.46 3.71
N SER A 110 -6.52 1.56 2.99
CA SER A 110 -5.08 1.61 2.83
C SER A 110 -4.65 2.87 2.06
N ASP A 111 -3.40 3.31 2.28
CA ASP A 111 -2.86 4.50 1.61
C ASP A 111 -3.05 4.44 0.09
N LYS A 112 -3.57 5.55 -0.48
CA LYS A 112 -3.81 5.71 -1.92
C LYS A 112 -4.82 4.74 -2.52
N THR A 113 -5.60 4.03 -1.70
CA THR A 113 -6.74 3.25 -2.17
C THR A 113 -7.95 4.16 -2.34
N GLU A 114 -8.50 4.16 -3.55
CA GLU A 114 -9.87 4.60 -3.79
C GLU A 114 -10.80 3.38 -3.74
N LEU A 115 -11.93 3.51 -3.05
CA LEU A 115 -12.96 2.49 -2.96
C LEU A 115 -14.30 3.11 -3.36
N GLY A 116 -15.18 2.31 -3.97
CA GLY A 116 -16.54 2.67 -4.30
C GLY A 116 -17.52 1.58 -3.85
N TYR A 117 -18.71 2.02 -3.46
CA TYR A 117 -19.85 1.17 -3.11
C TYR A 117 -21.07 1.59 -3.93
N VAL A 118 -21.68 0.62 -4.61
CA VAL A 118 -22.86 0.84 -5.44
C VAL A 118 -23.94 -0.17 -5.06
N LEU A 119 -25.05 0.33 -4.49
CA LEU A 119 -26.26 -0.45 -4.33
C LEU A 119 -26.98 -0.62 -5.67
N VAL A 120 -27.34 -1.85 -6.01
CA VAL A 120 -28.19 -2.22 -7.14
C VAL A 120 -29.55 -2.64 -6.57
N PRO A 121 -30.56 -1.75 -6.56
CA PRO A 121 -31.86 -2.08 -6.00
C PRO A 121 -32.53 -3.22 -6.78
N ALA A 122 -33.45 -3.91 -6.12
CA ALA A 122 -34.29 -4.88 -6.80
C ALA A 122 -35.06 -4.19 -7.95
N GLY A 123 -35.10 -4.83 -9.10
CA GLY A 123 -35.72 -4.32 -10.32
C GLY A 123 -36.39 -5.44 -11.11
N ALA A 124 -36.84 -5.16 -12.33
CA ALA A 124 -37.59 -6.15 -13.13
C ALA A 124 -36.79 -7.45 -13.42
N THR A 125 -35.46 -7.36 -13.48
CA THR A 125 -34.56 -8.51 -13.75
C THR A 125 -33.87 -9.08 -12.50
N ASN A 126 -33.86 -8.35 -11.38
CA ASN A 126 -33.21 -8.76 -10.12
C ASN A 126 -34.23 -8.71 -8.99
N THR A 127 -34.68 -9.88 -8.51
CA THR A 127 -35.71 -9.98 -7.45
C THR A 127 -35.19 -9.65 -6.05
N THR A 128 -33.87 -9.59 -5.87
CA THR A 128 -33.19 -9.30 -4.61
C THR A 128 -32.24 -8.13 -4.83
N PRO A 129 -32.18 -7.12 -3.93
CA PRO A 129 -31.18 -6.07 -4.04
C PRO A 129 -29.77 -6.67 -3.91
N THR A 130 -28.85 -6.22 -4.76
CA THR A 130 -27.45 -6.63 -4.74
C THR A 130 -26.57 -5.39 -4.60
N TYR A 131 -25.27 -5.58 -4.43
CA TYR A 131 -24.33 -4.47 -4.33
C TYR A 131 -23.01 -4.83 -5.00
N LYS A 132 -22.28 -3.80 -5.39
CA LYS A 132 -20.93 -3.91 -5.95
C LYS A 132 -19.98 -3.06 -5.13
N ILE A 133 -18.81 -3.62 -4.86
CA ILE A 133 -17.71 -2.90 -4.21
C ILE A 133 -16.51 -2.99 -5.13
N CYS A 134 -15.89 -1.86 -5.43
CA CYS A 134 -14.71 -1.81 -6.25
C CYS A 134 -13.64 -0.96 -5.59
N ALA A 135 -12.37 -1.30 -5.77
CA ALA A 135 -11.26 -0.47 -5.34
C ALA A 135 -10.09 -0.52 -6.33
N LYS A 136 -9.29 0.54 -6.30
CA LYS A 136 -8.04 0.67 -7.02
C LYS A 136 -7.03 1.36 -6.11
N ASN A 137 -5.79 0.91 -6.14
CA ASN A 137 -4.69 1.61 -5.46
C ASN A 137 -3.85 2.36 -6.50
N ALA A 138 -3.66 3.67 -6.32
CA ALA A 138 -2.87 4.48 -7.25
C ALA A 138 -1.37 4.13 -7.23
N GLY A 139 -0.89 3.42 -6.20
CA GLY A 139 0.46 2.87 -6.14
C GLY A 139 0.60 1.46 -6.72
N GLY A 140 -0.50 0.84 -7.15
CA GLY A 140 -0.54 -0.50 -7.74
C GLY A 140 -0.52 -0.49 -9.26
N SER A 141 -0.94 -1.60 -9.88
CA SER A 141 -0.87 -1.81 -11.34
C SER A 141 -1.92 -1.03 -12.14
N GLY A 142 -2.68 -0.18 -11.45
CA GLY A 142 -3.76 0.60 -12.04
C GLY A 142 -5.05 -0.19 -12.27
N LYS A 143 -5.07 -1.49 -11.96
CA LYS A 143 -6.24 -2.37 -12.09
C LYS A 143 -7.30 -2.05 -11.05
N TRP A 144 -8.55 -2.26 -11.43
CA TRP A 144 -9.68 -2.26 -10.52
C TRP A 144 -9.95 -3.67 -10.02
N TYR A 145 -10.22 -3.78 -8.73
CA TYR A 145 -10.65 -5.00 -8.07
C TYR A 145 -12.09 -4.85 -7.63
N ARG A 146 -12.95 -5.78 -8.01
CA ARG A 146 -14.39 -5.69 -7.74
C ARG A 146 -14.93 -6.98 -7.15
N TYR A 147 -15.89 -6.81 -6.26
CA TYR A 147 -16.84 -7.83 -5.84
C TYR A 147 -18.25 -7.45 -6.29
N ASP A 148 -18.99 -8.44 -6.77
CA ASP A 148 -20.38 -8.30 -7.20
C ASP A 148 -21.23 -9.33 -6.45
N SER A 149 -22.11 -8.86 -5.56
CA SER A 149 -22.90 -9.77 -4.72
C SER A 149 -23.96 -10.55 -5.52
N SER A 150 -24.31 -10.14 -6.74
CA SER A 150 -25.23 -10.93 -7.57
C SER A 150 -24.57 -12.19 -8.15
N ALA A 151 -23.27 -12.12 -8.42
CA ALA A 151 -22.48 -13.25 -8.90
C ALA A 151 -21.89 -14.07 -7.74
N GLY A 152 -21.65 -13.43 -6.60
CA GLY A 152 -20.97 -14.03 -5.46
C GLY A 152 -19.48 -14.29 -5.75
N GLY A 153 -18.86 -15.14 -4.93
CA GLY A 153 -17.47 -15.56 -5.12
C GLY A 153 -16.43 -14.63 -4.49
N SER A 154 -15.27 -14.50 -5.12
CA SER A 154 -14.13 -13.73 -4.60
C SER A 154 -13.97 -12.38 -5.31
N VAL A 155 -13.20 -11.47 -4.71
CA VAL A 155 -12.80 -10.21 -5.35
C VAL A 155 -11.96 -10.52 -6.60
N GLN A 156 -12.37 -10.01 -7.76
CA GLN A 156 -11.73 -10.25 -9.05
C GLN A 156 -11.16 -8.96 -9.63
N ALA A 157 -10.09 -9.08 -10.43
CA ALA A 157 -9.64 -7.97 -11.25
C ALA A 157 -10.62 -7.73 -12.40
N VAL A 158 -10.89 -6.47 -12.72
CA VAL A 158 -11.80 -6.07 -13.80
C VAL A 158 -10.99 -5.56 -14.99
N SER A 159 -11.35 -6.01 -16.18
CA SER A 159 -10.83 -5.46 -17.44
C SER A 159 -11.52 -4.13 -17.75
N GLY A 160 -10.77 -3.03 -17.64
CA GLY A 160 -11.26 -1.68 -17.93
C GLY A 160 -11.11 -0.71 -16.76
N SER A 161 -11.37 0.57 -17.02
CA SER A 161 -11.41 1.58 -15.96
C SER A 161 -12.83 1.68 -15.42
N LEU A 162 -12.99 1.36 -14.13
CA LEU A 162 -14.20 1.69 -13.39
C LEU A 162 -14.08 3.10 -12.81
N THR A 163 -15.19 3.58 -12.26
CA THR A 163 -15.21 4.75 -11.38
C THR A 163 -15.82 4.32 -10.05
N ARG A 164 -15.54 5.05 -8.96
CA ARG A 164 -16.14 4.78 -7.64
C ARG A 164 -17.68 4.72 -7.68
N ALA A 165 -18.30 5.51 -8.57
CA ALA A 165 -19.75 5.59 -8.71
C ALA A 165 -20.36 4.42 -9.50
N THR A 166 -19.54 3.70 -10.28
CA THR A 166 -20.02 2.74 -11.28
C THR A 166 -19.40 1.37 -11.16
N CYS A 167 -18.83 1.01 -10.00
CA CYS A 167 -18.32 -0.34 -9.73
C CYS A 167 -19.05 -1.42 -10.55
#